data_AF-A0A971D2W3-F1
#
_entry.id   AF-A0A971D2W3-F1
#
_cell.length_a   1.000
_cell.length_b   1.000
_cell.length_c   1.000
_cell.angle_alpha   90.00
_cell.angle_beta   90.00
_cell.angle_gamma   90.00
#
_symmetry.space_group_name_H-M   'P 1'
#
loop_
_entity.id
_entity.type
_entity.pdbx_description
1 polymer ?
#
loop_
_entity_poly.entity_id
_entity_poly.type
_entity_poly.pdbx_seq_one_letter_code
_entity_poly.pdbx_strand_id
1 'polypeptide(L)' 'MTVAGPYLTRLPDALPPSFHLLAKPTGSTCNLACDYCFFLEKERLYPGARQRMSDA' A
#
# COMPACT_ATOMS: atom_id res chain seq x y z
N MET A 1 20.95 -12.57 -19.61
CA MET A 1 20.32 -12.74 -18.28
C MET A 1 19.17 -11.74 -18.16
N THR A 2 17.99 -12.11 -18.64
CA THR A 2 16.76 -11.35 -18.37
C THR A 2 15.73 -12.35 -17.92
N VAL A 3 15.60 -12.49 -16.60
CA VAL A 3 14.59 -13.34 -16.00
C VAL A 3 13.27 -12.60 -16.15
N ALA A 4 12.48 -12.94 -17.16
CA ALA A 4 11.12 -12.44 -17.32
C ALA A 4 10.23 -13.17 -16.30
N GLY A 5 10.12 -12.59 -15.10
CA GLY A 5 9.17 -13.06 -14.10
C GLY A 5 7.72 -12.76 -14.54
N PRO A 6 6.74 -13.61 -14.19
CA PRO A 6 5.33 -13.49 -14.60
C PRO A 6 4.62 -12.22 -14.08
N TYR A 7 5.30 -11.40 -13.29
CA TYR A 7 4.77 -10.16 -12.68
C TYR A 7 5.10 -8.88 -13.45
N LEU A 8 5.88 -8.95 -14.53
CA LEU A 8 6.19 -7.75 -15.34
C LEU A 8 5.14 -7.52 -16.41
N THR A 9 3.98 -7.02 -16.01
CA THR A 9 3.03 -6.40 -16.92
C THR A 9 3.63 -5.10 -17.51
N ARG A 10 3.46 -4.94 -18.82
CA ARG A 10 3.95 -3.87 -19.68
C ARG A 10 3.81 -2.48 -19.03
N LEU A 11 4.93 -1.81 -18.75
CA LEU A 11 4.96 -0.41 -18.31
C LEU A 11 4.52 0.48 -19.49
N PRO A 12 3.56 1.40 -19.32
CA PRO A 12 3.19 2.34 -20.36
C PRO A 12 4.39 3.20 -20.78
N ASP A 13 4.48 3.53 -22.08
CA ASP A 13 5.61 4.22 -22.72
C ASP A 13 5.95 5.62 -22.14
N ALA A 14 5.16 6.13 -21.19
CA ALA A 14 5.33 7.44 -20.57
C ALA A 14 5.05 7.45 -19.05
N LEU A 15 5.58 6.48 -18.29
CA LEU A 15 5.61 6.63 -16.83
C LEU A 15 6.65 7.67 -16.40
N PRO A 16 6.38 8.42 -15.32
CA PRO A 16 7.39 9.27 -14.72
C PRO A 16 8.64 8.44 -14.41
N PRO A 17 9.85 8.91 -14.78
CA PRO A 17 11.09 8.13 -14.64
C PRO A 17 11.45 7.83 -13.17
N SER A 18 10.82 8.54 -12.24
CA SER A 18 10.97 8.34 -10.80
C SER A 18 9.67 8.69 -10.09
N PHE A 19 9.33 7.91 -9.07
CA PHE A 19 8.22 8.17 -8.17
C PHE A 19 8.56 7.64 -6.78
N HIS A 20 7.97 8.24 -5.75
CA HIS A 20 8.11 7.79 -4.37
C HIS A 20 6.79 7.17 -3.92
N LEU A 21 6.85 5.96 -3.39
CA LEU A 21 5.71 5.30 -2.74
C LEU A 21 5.97 5.15 -1.26
N LEU A 22 4.92 5.36 -0.48
CA LEU A 22 4.87 4.97 0.92
C LEU A 22 3.69 4.01 1.09
N ALA A 23 3.99 2.74 1.29
CA ALA A 23 2.97 1.74 1.57
C ALA A 23 2.55 1.79 3.04
N LYS A 24 1.24 1.66 3.28
CA LYS A 24 0.66 1.40 4.61
C LYS A 24 0.10 -0.02 4.62
N PRO A 25 0.94 -1.03 4.91
CA PRO A 25 0.56 -2.44 4.71
C PRO A 25 -0.62 -2.88 5.59
N THR A 26 -0.81 -2.21 6.73
CA THR A 26 -1.92 -2.43 7.69
C THR A 26 -3.01 -1.36 7.60
N GLY A 27 -3.02 -0.57 6.53
CA GLY A 27 -4.00 0.50 6.31
C GLY A 27 -4.02 1.55 7.42
N SER A 28 -5.21 1.80 7.96
CA SER A 28 -5.48 2.80 9.01
C SER A 28 -5.39 2.23 10.44
N THR A 29 -5.22 0.92 10.59
CA THR A 29 -5.24 0.26 11.90
C THR A 29 -3.96 0.50 12.69
N CYS A 30 -4.12 0.83 13.98
CA CYS A 30 -3.04 1.13 14.92
C CYS A 30 -3.42 0.71 16.35
N ASN A 31 -2.46 0.18 17.12
CA ASN A 31 -2.68 -0.34 18.48
C ASN A 31 -2.45 0.69 19.61
N LEU A 32 -2.03 1.92 19.27
CA LEU A 32 -1.64 2.94 20.25
C LEU A 32 -2.70 4.03 20.46
N ALA A 33 -3.77 4.03 19.65
CA ALA A 33 -4.93 4.92 19.76
C ALA A 33 -4.59 6.40 20.05
N CYS A 34 -3.59 6.96 19.37
CA CYS A 34 -3.10 8.31 19.69
C CYS A 34 -4.14 9.39 19.34
N ASP A 35 -4.29 10.38 20.23
CA ASP A 35 -5.22 11.52 20.05
C ASP A 35 -4.91 12.37 18.80
N TYR A 36 -3.65 12.35 18.35
CA TYR A 36 -3.18 13.10 17.18
C TYR A 36 -3.04 12.22 15.92
N CYS A 37 -3.50 10.96 15.95
CA CYS A 37 -3.30 10.05 14.83
C CYS A 37 -4.25 10.36 13.67
N PHE A 38 -3.75 11.09 12.67
CA PHE A 38 -4.48 11.37 11.42
C PHE A 38 -5.01 10.12 10.69
N PHE A 39 -4.40 8.93 10.90
CA PHE A 39 -4.76 7.72 10.17
C PHE A 39 -5.87 6.91 10.83
N LEU A 40 -6.03 6.99 12.15
CA LEU A 40 -6.93 6.12 12.89
C LEU A 40 -8.39 6.35 12.49
N GLU A 41 -8.81 7.61 12.34
CA GLU A 41 -10.18 7.96 11.95
C GLU A 41 -10.60 7.39 10.58
N LYS A 42 -9.62 7.09 9.71
CA LYS A 42 -9.86 6.54 8.37
C LYS A 42 -10.30 5.09 8.38
N GLU A 43 -10.25 4.39 9.51
CA GLU A 43 -10.85 3.04 9.63
C GLU A 43 -12.34 3.04 9.27
N ARG A 44 -13.05 4.15 9.54
CA ARG A 44 -14.46 4.32 9.19
C ARG A 44 -14.72 4.30 7.68
N LEU A 45 -13.71 4.60 6.86
CA LEU A 45 -13.81 4.60 5.40
C LEU A 45 -13.78 3.18 4.81
N TYR A 46 -13.29 2.20 5.57
CA TYR A 46 -13.08 0.83 5.10
C TYR A 46 -13.65 -0.20 6.08
N PRO A 47 -14.98 -0.21 6.33
CA PRO A 47 -15.59 -1.09 7.32
C PRO A 47 -15.41 -2.56 6.93
N GLY A 48 -14.94 -3.38 7.88
CA GLY A 48 -14.72 -4.82 7.67
C GLY A 48 -13.51 -5.16 6.77
N ALA A 49 -12.77 -4.18 6.28
CA ALA A 49 -11.56 -4.43 5.51
C ALA A 49 -10.41 -4.85 6.42
N ARG A 50 -9.65 -5.85 5.98
CA ARG A 50 -8.41 -6.28 6.64
C ARG A 50 -7.26 -6.04 5.67
N GLN A 51 -6.64 -4.86 5.74
CA GLN A 51 -5.48 -4.55 4.91
C GLN A 51 -4.27 -5.33 5.45
N ARG A 52 -3.86 -6.37 4.75
CA ARG A 52 -2.61 -7.11 5.01
C ARG A 52 -1.96 -7.39 3.65
N MET A 53 -0.67 -7.10 3.53
CA MET A 53 0.10 -7.60 2.39
C MET A 53 0.20 -9.13 2.48
N SER A 54 0.03 -9.81 1.34
CA SER A 54 0.29 -11.24 1.23
C SER A 54 1.77 -11.54 1.42
N ASP A 55 2.09 -12.77 1.80
CA ASP A 55 3.48 -13.26 1.82
C ASP A 55 4.06 -13.29 0.38
N ALA A 56 5.40 -13.31 0.30
CA ALA A 56 6.16 -13.18 -0.96
C ALA A 56 6.28 -14.50 -1.75
#